data_AF-A0A2T0TN71-F1
#
_entry.id   AF-A0A2T0TN71-F1
#
_cell.length_a   1.000
_cell.length_b   1.000
_cell.length_c   1.000
_cell.angle_alpha   90.00
_cell.angle_beta   90.00
_cell.angle_gamma   90.00
#
_symmetry.space_group_name_H-M   'P 1'
#
loop_
_entity.id
_entity.type
_entity.pdbx_description
1 polymer ?
#
loop_
_entity_poly.entity_id
_entity_poly.type
_entity_poly.pdbx_seq_one_letter_code
_entity_poly.pdbx_strand_id
1 'polypeptide(L)'
;MHNQNDLSLLERFSAPTPKLFSLIRNAGVILGLFSAFLMGLEAQGIELPAFLKTVAETSSLIEGIVAAVIAQLTVDFKALAQKKALDSI
;
A
#
# COMPACT_ATOMS: atom_id res chain seq x y z
N MET A 1 -5.13 7.78 26.61
CA MET A 1 -5.43 6.70 25.63
C MET A 1 -5.25 7.31 24.25
N HIS A 2 -4.30 6.82 23.43
CA HIS A 2 -4.14 7.32 22.06
C HIS A 2 -5.31 6.81 21.22
N ASN A 3 -6.15 7.71 20.71
CA ASN A 3 -7.31 7.36 19.91
C ASN A 3 -6.85 6.88 18.53
N GLN A 4 -7.52 5.85 18.01
CA GLN A 4 -7.25 5.26 16.68
C GLN A 4 -7.31 6.28 15.53
N ASN A 5 -7.98 7.41 15.77
CA ASN A 5 -8.17 8.50 14.81
C ASN A 5 -7.01 9.50 14.76
N ASP A 6 -6.05 9.43 15.69
CA ASP A 6 -4.94 10.40 15.73
C ASP A 6 -3.75 9.99 14.84
N LEU A 7 -3.74 8.76 14.30
CA LEU A 7 -2.69 8.32 13.37
C LEU A 7 -2.94 8.88 11.97
N SER A 8 -2.00 9.68 11.47
CA SER A 8 -1.97 10.14 10.08
C SER A 8 -1.80 8.98 9.09
N LEU A 9 -2.13 9.19 7.81
CA LEU A 9 -2.00 8.16 6.76
C LEU A 9 -0.57 7.61 6.64
N LEU A 10 0.44 8.48 6.82
CA LEU A 10 1.85 8.08 6.80
C LEU A 10 2.24 7.23 8.01
N GLU A 11 1.73 7.56 9.20
CA GLU A 11 1.96 6.76 10.40
C GLU A 11 1.25 5.41 10.32
N ARG A 12 0.05 5.36 9.74
CA ARG A 12 -0.68 4.11 9.47
C ARG A 12 0.06 3.24 8.47
N PHE A 13 0.66 3.83 7.44
CA PHE A 13 1.47 3.08 6.48
C PHE A 13 2.72 2.48 7.12
N SER A 14 3.36 3.21 8.03
CA SER A 14 4.59 2.79 8.71
C SER A 14 4.35 1.92 9.95
N ALA A 15 3.09 1.81 10.38
CA ALA A 15 2.70 1.00 11.52
C ALA A 15 2.92 -0.51 11.25
N PRO A 16 3.20 -1.30 12.30
CA PRO A 16 3.27 -2.74 12.18
C PRO A 16 1.91 -3.29 11.77
N THR A 17 1.92 -4.10 10.70
CA THR A 17 0.75 -4.77 10.14
C THR A 17 0.96 -6.29 10.22
N PRO A 18 -0.11 -7.09 10.41
CA PRO A 18 0.02 -8.55 10.42
C PRO A 18 0.60 -9.06 9.10
N LYS A 19 1.37 -10.17 9.15
CA LYS A 19 2.16 -10.67 8.01
C LYS A 19 1.37 -10.79 6.70
N LEU A 20 0.14 -11.31 6.76
CA LEU A 20 -0.75 -11.45 5.61
C LEU A 20 -1.05 -10.09 4.95
N PHE A 21 -1.39 -9.09 5.75
CA PHE A 21 -1.68 -7.74 5.25
C PHE A 21 -0.43 -6.99 4.79
N SER A 22 0.73 -7.24 5.42
CA SER A 22 1.99 -6.70 4.95
C SER A 22 2.36 -7.23 3.56
N LEU A 23 2.06 -8.50 3.28
CA LEU A 23 2.27 -9.10 1.95
C LEU A 23 1.34 -8.49 0.92
N ILE A 24 0.05 -8.33 1.25
CA ILE A 24 -0.94 -7.70 0.36
C ILE A 24 -0.54 -6.25 0.06
N ARG A 25 -0.09 -5.49 1.07
CA ARG A 25 0.45 -4.13 0.90
C ARG A 25 1.60 -4.08 -0.08
N ASN A 26 2.61 -4.92 0.15
CA ASN A 26 3.80 -4.91 -0.68
C ASN A 26 3.46 -5.35 -2.11
N ALA A 27 2.56 -6.32 -2.29
CA ALA A 27 2.08 -6.72 -3.61
C ALA A 27 1.33 -5.59 -4.32
N GLY A 28 0.44 -4.87 -3.61
CA GLY A 28 -0.23 -3.69 -4.15
C GLY A 28 0.75 -2.62 -4.61
N VAL A 29 1.68 -2.21 -3.73
CA VAL A 29 2.70 -1.20 -4.04
C VAL A 29 3.55 -1.59 -5.25
N ILE A 30 3.95 -2.86 -5.37
CA ILE A 30 4.71 -3.35 -6.53
C ILE A 30 3.86 -3.26 -7.79
N LEU A 31 2.60 -3.67 -7.75
CA LEU A 31 1.68 -3.59 -8.89
C LEU A 31 1.43 -2.14 -9.34
N GLY A 32 1.35 -1.20 -8.40
CA GLY A 32 1.23 0.22 -8.72
C GLY A 32 2.44 0.84 -9.34
N LEU A 33 3.61 0.57 -8.76
CA LEU A 33 4.87 1.00 -9.36
C LEU A 33 5.00 0.46 -10.78
N PHE A 34 4.57 -0.79 -11.00
CA PHE A 34 4.55 -1.38 -12.34
C PHE A 34 3.55 -0.71 -13.27
N SER A 35 2.34 -0.41 -12.80
CA SER A 35 1.32 0.31 -13.58
C SER A 35 1.78 1.74 -13.92
N ALA A 36 2.28 2.49 -12.94
CA ALA A 36 2.82 3.83 -13.12
C ALA A 36 4.02 3.84 -14.08
N PHE A 37 4.88 2.82 -14.02
CA PHE A 37 5.99 2.65 -14.96
C PHE A 37 5.48 2.41 -16.39
N LEU A 38 4.50 1.53 -16.58
CA LEU A 38 3.89 1.28 -17.89
C LEU A 38 3.20 2.54 -18.45
N MET A 39 2.43 3.25 -17.63
CA MET A 39 1.81 4.53 -18.02
C MET A 39 2.88 5.58 -18.37
N GLY A 40 4.00 5.59 -17.64
CA GLY A 40 5.14 6.46 -17.92
C GLY A 40 5.85 6.14 -19.24
N LEU A 41 5.90 4.87 -19.64
CA LEU A 41 6.41 4.46 -20.96
C LEU A 41 5.44 4.88 -22.09
N GLU A 42 4.14 4.75 -21.86
CA GLU A 42 3.13 5.21 -22.82
C GLU A 42 3.20 6.73 -23.03
N ALA A 43 3.37 7.49 -21.96
CA ALA A 43 3.53 8.94 -22.01
C ALA A 43 4.78 9.39 -22.79
N GLN A 44 5.79 8.52 -22.89
CA GLN A 44 6.99 8.74 -23.70
C GLN A 44 6.81 8.35 -25.17
N GLY A 45 5.61 7.93 -25.58
CA GLY A 45 5.30 7.53 -26.95
C GLY A 45 5.73 6.10 -27.29
N ILE A 46 6.06 5.27 -26.31
CA ILE A 46 6.35 3.85 -26.52
C ILE A 46 5.01 3.12 -26.60
N GLU A 47 4.66 2.66 -27.80
CA GLU A 47 3.43 1.90 -28.03
C GLU A 47 3.49 0.56 -27.28
N LEU A 48 2.68 0.45 -26.23
CA LEU A 48 2.53 -0.77 -25.46
C LEU A 48 1.49 -1.69 -26.13
N PRO A 49 1.78 -2.99 -26.28
CA PRO A 49 0.81 -4.00 -26.67
C PRO A 49 -0.49 -3.88 -25.86
N ALA A 50 -1.64 -4.04 -26.52
CA ALA A 50 -2.97 -3.88 -25.90
C ALA A 50 -3.14 -4.71 -24.61
N PHE A 51 -2.56 -5.91 -24.57
CA PHE A 51 -2.53 -6.76 -23.37
C PHE A 51 -1.88 -6.06 -22.16
N LEU A 52 -0.77 -5.34 -22.34
CA LEU A 52 -0.10 -4.64 -21.25
C LEU A 52 -0.91 -3.43 -20.78
N LYS A 53 -1.65 -2.79 -21.68
CA LYS A 53 -2.58 -1.69 -21.35
C LYS A 53 -3.71 -2.16 -20.44
N THR A 54 -4.35 -3.27 -20.79
CA THR A 54 -5.41 -3.88 -19.97
C THR A 54 -4.89 -4.33 -18.60
N VAL A 55 -3.66 -4.84 -18.54
CA VAL A 55 -3.00 -5.21 -17.27
C VAL A 55 -2.71 -3.97 -16.42
N ALA A 56 -2.26 -2.87 -17.01
CA ALA A 56 -1.99 -1.63 -16.28
C ALA A 56 -3.26 -1.03 -15.65
N GLU A 57 -4.36 -1.00 -16.40
CA GLU A 57 -5.67 -0.51 -15.95
C GLU A 57 -6.25 -1.36 -14.81
N THR A 58 -6.21 -2.69 -14.96
CA THR A 58 -6.69 -3.62 -13.92
C THR A 58 -5.82 -3.59 -12.67
N SER A 59 -4.51 -3.44 -12.81
CA SER A 59 -3.58 -3.34 -11.69
C SER A 59 -3.79 -2.07 -10.87
N SER A 60 -4.06 -0.93 -11.52
CA SER A 60 -4.36 0.34 -10.85
C SER A 60 -5.63 0.26 -10.00
N LEU A 61 -6.67 -0.42 -10.50
CA LEU A 61 -7.92 -0.62 -9.76
C LEU A 61 -7.73 -1.54 -8.54
N ILE A 62 -6.97 -2.62 -8.70
CA ILE A 62 -6.61 -3.53 -7.60
C ILE A 62 -5.80 -2.80 -6.54
N GLU A 63 -4.90 -1.90 -6.94
CA GLU A 63 -4.14 -1.08 -6.02
C GLU A 63 -5.00 -0.17 -5.14
N GLY A 64 -6.00 0.50 -5.73
CA GLY A 64 -6.91 1.36 -4.98
C GLY A 64 -7.68 0.58 -3.91
N ILE A 65 -8.12 -0.64 -4.23
CA ILE A 65 -8.79 -1.53 -3.28
C ILE A 65 -7.82 -1.98 -2.18
N VAL A 66 -6.61 -2.38 -2.55
CA VAL A 66 -5.57 -2.81 -1.61
C VAL A 66 -5.20 -1.67 -0.66
N ALA A 67 -4.96 -0.47 -1.17
CA ALA A 67 -4.65 0.72 -0.38
C ALA A 67 -5.79 1.08 0.58
N ALA A 68 -7.04 1.03 0.12
CA ALA A 68 -8.21 1.30 0.96
C ALA A 68 -8.38 0.25 2.08
N VAL A 69 -8.24 -1.03 1.75
CA VAL A 69 -8.31 -2.14 2.71
C VAL A 69 -7.20 -2.04 3.75
N ILE A 70 -5.99 -1.67 3.35
CA ILE A 70 -4.86 -1.48 4.26
C ILE A 70 -5.08 -0.28 5.17
N ALA A 71 -5.52 0.85 4.62
CA ALA A 71 -5.80 2.05 5.38
C ALA A 71 -6.89 1.83 6.45
N GLN A 72 -7.81 0.91 6.20
CA GLN A 72 -8.94 0.62 7.09
C GLN A 72 -8.68 -0.50 8.11
N LEU A 73 -7.92 -1.56 7.78
CA LEU A 73 -7.95 -2.81 8.56
C LEU A 73 -6.65 -3.24 9.26
N THR A 74 -5.51 -2.56 9.05
CA THR A 74 -4.23 -3.28 9.20
C THR A 74 -3.34 -2.93 10.39
N VAL A 75 -3.63 -1.87 11.15
CA VAL A 75 -2.75 -1.52 12.28
C VAL A 75 -2.87 -2.56 13.39
N ASP A 76 -1.79 -3.31 13.65
CA ASP A 76 -1.69 -4.16 14.83
C ASP A 76 -1.35 -3.29 16.03
N PHE A 77 -2.40 -2.85 16.73
CA PHE A 77 -2.28 -1.94 17.87
C PHE A 77 -1.53 -2.57 19.06
N LYS A 78 -1.54 -3.90 19.19
CA LYS A 78 -0.82 -4.59 20.27
C LYS A 78 0.69 -4.55 20.01
N ALA A 79 1.09 -4.80 18.77
CA ALA A 79 2.49 -4.68 18.35
C ALA A 79 2.97 -3.22 18.36
N LEU A 80 2.12 -2.26 17.97
CA LEU A 80 2.44 -0.83 18.00
C LEU A 80 2.68 -0.31 19.42
N ALA A 81 1.85 -0.72 20.39
CA ALA A 81 2.02 -0.34 21.79
C ALA A 81 3.31 -0.91 22.40
N GLN A 82 3.67 -2.15 22.08
CA GLN A 82 4.94 -2.75 22.50
C GLN A 82 6.15 -2.02 21.93
N LYS A 83 6.13 -1.65 20.64
CA LYS A 83 7.22 -0.89 20.02
C LYS A 83 7.41 0.47 20.69
N LYS A 84 6.33 1.22 20.93
CA LYS A 84 6.41 2.52 21.64
C LYS A 84 6.94 2.41 23.07
N ALA A 85 6.59 1.32 23.77
CA ALA A 85 7.11 1.07 25.12
C ALA A 85 8.60 0.71 25.13
N LEU A 86 9.08 0.02 24.09
CA LEU A 86 10.50 -0.32 23.94
C LEU A 86 11.35 0.90 23.56
N ASP A 87 10.84 1.77 22.68
CA ASP A 87 11.52 3.01 22.27
C ASP A 87 11.55 4.07 23.39
N SER A 88 10.77 3.89 24.48
CA SER A 88 10.72 4.79 25.64
C SER A 88 11.70 4.43 26.78
N ILE A 89 12.53 3.40 26.60
CA ILE A 89 13.58 2.95 27.53
C ILE A 89 14.93 3.35 26.95
#